data_AF-A0A518BSC7-F1
#
_entry.id   AF-A0A518BSC7-F1
#
_cell.length_a   1.000
_cell.length_b   1.000
_cell.length_c   1.000
_cell.angle_alpha   90.00
_cell.angle_beta   90.00
_cell.angle_gamma   90.00
#
_symmetry.space_group_name_H-M   'P 1'
#
loop_
_entity.id
_entity.type
_entity.pdbx_description
1 polymer ?
#
loop_
_entity_poly.entity_id
_entity_poly.type
_entity_poly.pdbx_seq_one_letter_code
_entity_poly.pdbx_strand_id
1 'polypeptide(L)'
;MEPLLRILNNSGVVDADLAAELSDKASRPVNPIGRMMLERQLLSVHQVGVILGRQADDPTALFGEIAVKEGFCTLAQVEKMIEVQTKQSPHVLDVALADDRIDKLALLRMAAVYIRHLESRICGLTRAAVLEGVSQALPSAKRTAESEHEVG
;
A
#
# COMPACT_ATOMS: atom_id res chain seq x y z
N MET A 1 17.79 -0.24 -0.64
CA MET A 1 17.59 0.89 -1.58
C MET A 1 16.24 0.74 -2.21
N GLU A 2 15.42 1.78 -2.16
CA GLU A 2 14.07 1.81 -2.71
C GLU A 2 14.08 1.48 -4.22
N PRO A 3 13.12 0.70 -4.76
CA PRO A 3 13.13 0.26 -6.15
C PRO A 3 13.22 1.41 -7.17
N LEU A 4 12.60 2.55 -6.84
CA LEU A 4 12.62 3.75 -7.67
C LEU A 4 14.00 4.41 -7.71
N LEU A 5 14.66 4.62 -6.57
CA LEU A 5 16.02 5.18 -6.53
C LEU A 5 17.02 4.35 -7.33
N ARG A 6 16.86 3.01 -7.32
CA ARG A 6 17.64 2.12 -8.18
C ARG A 6 17.42 2.39 -9.66
N ILE A 7 16.17 2.59 -10.07
CA ILE A 7 15.84 2.88 -11.48
C ILE A 7 16.43 4.24 -11.89
N LEU A 8 16.35 5.25 -11.01
CA LEU A 8 16.90 6.57 -11.28
C LEU A 8 18.43 6.54 -11.39
N ASN A 9 19.11 5.81 -10.50
CA ASN A 9 20.57 5.64 -10.55
C ASN A 9 21.00 4.89 -11.81
N ASN A 10 20.37 3.74 -12.10
CA ASN A 10 20.70 2.94 -13.28
C ASN A 10 20.43 3.64 -14.62
N SER A 11 19.57 4.66 -14.63
CA SER A 11 19.29 5.47 -15.82
C SER A 11 20.16 6.72 -15.94
N GLY A 12 21.05 6.96 -14.96
CA GLY A 12 21.91 8.14 -14.91
C GLY A 12 21.18 9.45 -14.61
N VAL A 13 19.91 9.38 -14.17
CA VAL A 13 19.13 10.57 -13.77
C VAL A 13 19.63 11.14 -12.45
N VAL A 14 20.13 10.26 -11.58
CA VAL A 14 20.80 10.62 -10.33
C VAL A 14 22.07 9.79 -10.22
N ASP A 15 23.13 10.35 -9.64
CA ASP A 15 24.29 9.55 -9.25
C ASP A 15 24.05 8.85 -7.90
N ALA A 16 25.02 8.03 -7.46
CA ALA A 16 24.90 7.25 -6.24
C ALA A 16 24.84 8.11 -4.97
N ASP A 17 25.58 9.23 -4.95
CA ASP A 17 25.64 10.12 -3.80
C ASP A 17 24.32 10.87 -3.63
N LEU A 18 23.80 11.41 -4.74
CA LEU A 18 22.49 12.05 -4.79
C LEU A 18 21.37 11.05 -4.46
N ALA A 19 21.45 9.81 -4.93
CA ALA A 19 20.48 8.78 -4.57
C ALA A 19 20.47 8.48 -3.06
N ALA A 20 21.65 8.48 -2.41
CA ALA A 20 21.76 8.33 -0.96
C ALA A 20 21.15 9.53 -0.22
N GLU A 21 21.43 10.76 -0.66
CA GLU A 21 20.84 11.98 -0.10
C GLU A 21 19.31 11.99 -0.21
N LEU A 22 18.78 11.65 -1.38
CA LEU A 22 17.34 11.55 -1.61
C LEU A 22 16.70 10.48 -0.72
N SER A 23 17.36 9.33 -0.60
CA SER A 23 16.92 8.26 0.31
C SER A 23 16.85 8.74 1.74
N ASP A 24 17.87 9.43 2.24
CA ASP A 24 17.92 9.93 3.61
C ASP A 24 16.79 10.94 3.88
N LYS A 25 16.60 11.90 2.97
CA LYS A 25 15.52 12.88 3.03
C LYS A 25 14.12 12.24 3.03
N ALA A 26 13.94 11.15 2.28
CA ALA A 26 12.69 10.40 2.19
C ALA A 26 12.50 9.38 3.32
N SER A 27 13.56 8.96 4.02
CA SER A 27 13.53 7.89 5.03
C SER A 27 12.93 8.31 6.38
N ARG A 28 12.16 9.40 6.41
CA ARG A 28 11.44 9.80 7.62
C ARG A 28 10.40 8.74 7.96
N PRO A 29 10.36 8.26 9.23
CA PRO A 29 9.41 7.23 9.63
C PRO A 29 7.99 7.71 9.34
N VAL A 30 7.23 6.92 8.57
CA VAL A 30 5.83 7.20 8.29
C VAL A 30 5.04 7.05 9.58
N ASN A 31 4.55 8.16 10.12
CA ASN A 31 3.67 8.12 11.28
C ASN A 31 2.30 7.60 10.83
N PRO A 32 1.81 6.45 11.34
CA PRO A 32 0.52 5.91 10.92
C PRO A 32 -0.62 6.89 11.23
N ILE A 33 -1.57 7.03 10.30
CA ILE A 33 -2.64 8.01 10.42
C ILE A 33 -3.48 7.85 11.70
N GLY A 34 -3.73 6.60 12.11
CA GLY A 34 -4.47 6.30 13.35
C GLY A 34 -3.74 6.81 14.60
N ARG A 35 -2.41 6.72 14.63
CA ARG A 35 -1.60 7.28 15.72
C ARG A 35 -1.66 8.81 15.73
N MET A 36 -1.54 9.44 14.55
CA MET A 36 -1.65 10.90 14.43
C MET A 36 -3.01 11.42 14.89
N MET A 37 -4.09 10.71 14.56
CA MET A 37 -5.45 11.04 14.99
C MET A 37 -5.63 10.87 16.50
N LEU A 38 -5.03 9.83 17.09
CA LEU A 38 -5.04 9.60 18.55
C LEU A 38 -4.30 10.72 19.29
N GLU A 39 -3.09 11.07 18.85
CA GLU A 39 -2.27 12.14 19.44
C GLU A 39 -2.97 13.51 19.39
N ARG A 40 -3.83 13.73 18.40
CA ARG A 40 -4.65 14.94 18.23
C ARG A 40 -6.03 14.86 18.86
N GLN A 41 -6.34 13.79 19.59
CA GLN A 41 -7.65 13.56 20.23
C GLN A 41 -8.83 13.57 19.23
N LEU A 42 -8.57 13.29 17.95
CA LEU A 42 -9.62 13.10 16.95
C LEU A 42 -10.24 11.71 17.05
N LEU A 43 -9.46 10.74 17.55
CA LEU A 43 -9.92 9.41 17.88
C LEU A 43 -9.48 9.06 19.30
N SER A 44 -10.25 8.20 19.97
CA SER A 44 -9.88 7.54 21.21
C SER A 44 -9.22 6.18 20.93
N VAL A 45 -8.51 5.63 21.92
CA VAL A 45 -7.91 4.28 21.84
C VAL A 45 -8.97 3.24 21.51
N HIS A 46 -10.17 3.36 22.09
CA HIS A 46 -11.28 2.45 21.81
C HIS A 46 -11.72 2.50 20.35
N GLN A 47 -11.92 3.69 19.78
CA GLN A 47 -12.29 3.85 18.37
C GLN A 47 -11.22 3.32 17.43
N VAL A 48 -9.93 3.55 17.73
CA VAL A 48 -8.82 2.96 16.97
C VAL A 48 -8.88 1.44 17.01
N GLY A 49 -9.14 0.84 18.18
CA GLY A 49 -9.32 -0.60 18.33
C GLY A 49 -10.46 -1.15 17.47
N VAL A 50 -11.60 -0.46 17.43
CA VAL A 50 -12.74 -0.83 16.57
C VAL A 50 -12.34 -0.78 15.09
N ILE A 51 -11.70 0.29 14.64
CA ILE A 51 -11.26 0.43 13.24
C ILE A 51 -10.28 -0.69 12.85
N LEU A 52 -9.30 -0.98 13.71
CA LEU A 52 -8.33 -2.05 13.45
C LEU A 52 -8.99 -3.44 13.44
N GLY A 53 -10.00 -3.66 14.29
CA GLY A 53 -10.81 -4.87 14.24
C GLY A 53 -11.51 -5.04 12.88
N ARG A 54 -12.13 -3.97 12.36
CA ARG A 54 -12.74 -3.97 11.02
C ARG A 54 -11.73 -4.20 9.89
N GLN A 55 -10.52 -3.64 9.99
CA GLN A 55 -9.46 -3.91 9.01
C GLN A 55 -8.92 -5.35 9.08
N ALA A 56 -8.98 -5.98 10.25
CA ALA A 56 -8.62 -7.39 10.37
C ALA A 56 -9.67 -8.28 9.67
N ASP A 57 -10.95 -7.90 9.75
CA ASP A 57 -12.04 -8.59 9.05
C ASP A 57 -12.03 -8.35 7.53
N ASP A 58 -11.67 -7.13 7.09
CA ASP A 58 -11.49 -6.75 5.69
C ASP A 58 -10.14 -6.04 5.48
N PRO A 59 -9.09 -6.78 5.10
CA PRO A 59 -7.75 -6.21 4.86
C PRO A 59 -7.68 -5.22 3.70
N THR A 60 -8.69 -5.16 2.84
CA THR A 60 -8.74 -4.20 1.73
C THR A 60 -9.33 -2.85 2.15
N ALA A 61 -10.03 -2.81 3.29
CA ALA A 61 -10.64 -1.59 3.80
C ALA A 61 -9.60 -0.62 4.37
N LEU A 62 -9.70 0.64 3.95
CA LEU A 62 -8.79 1.69 4.39
C LEU A 62 -9.21 2.25 5.75
N PHE A 63 -8.23 2.49 6.62
CA PHE A 63 -8.43 2.98 7.99
C PHE A 63 -9.33 4.23 8.04
N GLY A 64 -9.03 5.21 7.19
CA GLY A 64 -9.77 6.47 7.11
C GLY A 64 -11.22 6.28 6.64
N GLU A 65 -11.47 5.39 5.70
CA GLU A 65 -12.82 5.10 5.22
C GLU A 65 -13.67 4.43 6.30
N ILE A 66 -13.08 3.49 7.03
CA ILE A 66 -13.77 2.84 8.17
C ILE A 66 -14.08 3.89 9.24
N ALA A 67 -13.13 4.77 9.58
CA ALA A 67 -13.34 5.83 10.57
C ALA A 67 -14.51 6.76 10.19
N VAL A 68 -14.69 7.05 8.89
CA VAL A 68 -15.83 7.83 8.38
C VAL A 68 -17.13 7.03 8.42
N LYS A 69 -17.10 5.77 7.97
CA LYS A 69 -18.28 4.88 7.97
C LYS A 69 -18.83 4.63 9.37
N GLU A 70 -17.96 4.45 10.36
CA GLU A 70 -18.32 4.27 11.77
C GLU A 70 -18.69 5.59 12.47
N GLY A 71 -18.63 6.73 11.77
CA GLY A 71 -19.01 8.05 12.28
C GLY A 71 -18.02 8.64 13.30
N PHE A 72 -16.81 8.10 13.40
CA PHE A 72 -15.78 8.58 14.33
C PHE A 72 -15.06 9.83 13.80
N CYS A 73 -14.92 9.94 12.49
CA CYS A 73 -14.33 11.09 11.83
C CYS A 73 -15.22 11.57 10.67
N THR A 74 -15.13 12.86 10.36
CA THR A 74 -15.62 13.40 9.08
C THR A 74 -14.59 13.15 7.98
N LEU A 75 -15.04 13.13 6.71
CA LEU A 75 -14.15 13.02 5.55
C LEU A 75 -13.08 14.13 5.57
N ALA A 76 -13.47 15.37 5.85
CA ALA A 76 -12.55 16.51 5.92
C ALA A 76 -11.45 16.33 6.99
N GLN A 77 -11.76 15.72 8.14
CA GLN A 77 -10.75 15.41 9.15
C GLN A 77 -9.76 14.35 8.67
N VAL A 78 -10.24 13.32 7.97
CA VAL A 78 -9.39 12.28 7.39
C VAL A 78 -8.47 12.86 6.33
N GLU A 79 -9.02 13.61 5.36
CA GLU A 79 -8.26 14.30 4.32
C GLU A 79 -7.19 15.20 4.93
N LYS A 80 -7.56 15.96 5.98
CA LYS A 80 -6.60 16.82 6.67
C LYS A 80 -5.43 16.04 7.28
N MET A 81 -5.69 14.87 7.83
CA MET A 81 -4.63 14.04 8.41
C MET A 81 -3.75 13.38 7.35
N ILE A 82 -4.32 13.01 6.21
CA ILE A 82 -3.55 12.55 5.05
C ILE A 82 -2.60 13.66 4.59
N GLU A 83 -3.08 14.91 4.43
CA GLU A 83 -2.22 16.04 4.08
C GLU A 83 -1.05 16.22 5.05
N VAL A 84 -1.32 16.12 6.35
CA VAL A 84 -0.27 16.26 7.38
C VAL A 84 0.73 15.11 7.28
N GLN A 85 0.26 13.88 7.08
CA GLN A 85 1.11 12.70 6.92
C GLN A 85 2.01 12.84 5.70
N THR A 86 1.47 13.19 4.54
CA THR A 86 2.21 13.39 3.29
C THR A 86 3.29 14.47 3.44
N LYS A 87 3.01 15.56 4.18
CA LYS A 87 3.99 16.62 4.44
C LYS A 87 5.12 16.18 5.37
N GLN A 88 4.85 15.26 6.30
CA GLN A 88 5.84 14.79 7.28
C GLN A 88 6.76 13.71 6.71
N SER A 89 6.22 12.86 5.84
CA SER A 89 6.91 11.75 5.19
C SER A 89 6.75 11.88 3.68
N PRO A 90 7.48 12.82 3.04
CA PRO A 90 7.39 13.02 1.60
C PRO A 90 7.86 11.77 0.85
N HIS A 91 7.20 11.46 -0.25
CA HIS A 91 7.64 10.37 -1.11
C HIS A 91 8.96 10.75 -1.77
N VAL A 92 9.80 9.77 -2.11
CA VAL A 92 11.11 10.05 -2.73
C VAL A 92 10.99 10.82 -4.05
N LEU A 93 9.88 10.66 -4.78
CA LEU A 93 9.57 11.48 -5.96
C LEU A 93 9.35 12.95 -5.62
N ASP A 94 8.67 13.25 -4.51
CA ASP A 94 8.42 14.63 -4.10
C ASP A 94 9.74 15.31 -3.73
N VAL A 95 10.61 14.58 -3.02
CA VAL A 95 11.95 15.04 -2.68
C VAL A 95 12.79 15.26 -3.93
N ALA A 96 12.76 14.33 -4.90
CA ALA A 96 13.51 14.44 -6.14
C ALA A 96 12.98 15.58 -7.05
N LEU A 97 11.66 15.80 -7.11
CA LEU A 97 11.06 16.89 -7.89
C LEU A 97 11.42 18.28 -7.33
N ALA A 98 11.66 18.36 -6.03
CA ALA A 98 12.08 19.58 -5.35
C ALA A 98 13.58 19.86 -5.47
N ASP A 99 14.40 18.91 -5.95
CA ASP A 99 15.85 19.08 -6.08
C ASP A 99 16.20 19.62 -7.49
N ASP A 100 16.70 20.86 -7.55
CA ASP A 100 17.00 21.53 -8.83
C ASP A 100 18.20 20.93 -9.59
N ARG A 101 18.97 20.02 -8.96
CA ARG A 101 20.06 19.29 -9.63
C ARG A 101 19.53 18.22 -10.60
N ILE A 102 18.25 17.85 -10.51
CA ILE A 102 17.66 16.75 -11.26
C ILE A 102 16.91 17.28 -12.49
N ASP A 103 17.18 16.68 -13.67
CA ASP A 103 16.36 16.93 -14.86
C ASP A 103 14.94 16.40 -14.64
N LYS A 104 14.00 17.33 -14.42
CA LYS A 104 12.58 17.04 -14.15
C LYS A 104 11.94 16.21 -15.27
N LEU A 105 12.31 16.44 -16.53
CA LEU A 105 11.75 15.69 -17.65
C LEU A 105 12.30 14.25 -17.66
N ALA A 106 13.59 14.07 -17.37
CA ALA A 106 14.16 12.74 -17.22
C ALA A 106 13.55 11.99 -16.02
N LEU A 107 13.38 12.66 -14.88
CA LEU A 107 12.72 12.10 -13.70
C LEU A 107 11.30 11.64 -14.02
N LEU A 108 10.48 12.45 -14.69
CA LEU A 108 9.11 12.08 -15.08
C LEU A 108 9.07 10.89 -16.04
N ARG A 109 9.99 10.83 -17.01
CA ARG A 109 10.12 9.65 -17.90
C ARG A 109 10.41 8.39 -17.09
N MET A 110 11.29 8.48 -16.10
CA MET A 110 11.63 7.32 -15.27
C MET A 110 10.54 6.96 -14.27
N ALA A 111 9.80 7.93 -13.75
CA ALA A 111 8.60 7.68 -12.96
C ALA A 111 7.56 6.88 -13.76
N ALA A 112 7.36 7.20 -15.04
CA ALA A 112 6.47 6.43 -15.90
C ALA A 112 6.94 4.98 -16.11
N VAL A 113 8.25 4.76 -16.23
CA VAL A 113 8.83 3.39 -16.28
C VAL A 113 8.56 2.64 -14.97
N TYR A 114 8.75 3.32 -13.83
CA TYR A 114 8.50 2.74 -12.52
C TYR A 114 7.03 2.40 -12.31
N ILE A 115 6.09 3.27 -12.72
CA ILE A 115 4.64 3.00 -12.68
C ILE A 115 4.32 1.74 -13.48
N ARG A 116 4.79 1.62 -14.73
CA ARG A 116 4.59 0.40 -15.54
C ARG A 116 5.15 -0.85 -14.88
N HIS A 117 6.29 -0.72 -14.19
CA HIS A 117 6.87 -1.82 -13.42
C HIS A 117 5.97 -2.22 -12.24
N LEU A 118 5.40 -1.26 -11.51
CA LEU A 118 4.45 -1.52 -10.43
C LEU A 118 3.16 -2.16 -10.95
N GLU A 119 2.59 -1.63 -12.03
CA GLU A 119 1.39 -2.18 -12.68
C GLU A 119 1.59 -3.65 -13.08
N SER A 120 2.74 -3.95 -13.69
CA SER A 120 3.10 -5.32 -14.07
C SER A 120 3.19 -6.25 -12.85
N ARG A 121 3.72 -5.76 -11.72
CA ARG A 121 3.77 -6.53 -10.47
C ARG A 121 2.39 -6.75 -9.86
N ILE A 122 1.54 -5.74 -9.86
CA ILE A 122 0.17 -5.84 -9.33
C ILE A 122 -0.64 -6.84 -10.18
N CYS A 123 -0.62 -6.73 -11.50
CA CYS A 123 -1.26 -7.69 -12.40
C CYS A 123 -0.74 -9.13 -12.20
N GLY A 124 0.57 -9.29 -11.96
CA GLY A 124 1.17 -10.58 -11.63
C GLY A 124 0.66 -11.16 -10.30
N LEU A 125 0.53 -10.31 -9.27
CA LEU A 125 0.02 -10.69 -7.95
C LEU A 125 -1.47 -11.04 -7.98
N THR A 126 -2.29 -10.28 -8.71
CA THR A 126 -3.71 -10.59 -8.90
C THR A 126 -3.90 -11.94 -9.59
N ARG A 127 -3.06 -12.27 -10.57
CA ARG A 127 -3.11 -13.57 -11.27
C ARG A 127 -2.69 -14.74 -10.38
N ALA A 128 -1.65 -14.55 -9.55
CA ALA A 128 -1.22 -15.56 -8.58
C ALA A 128 -2.28 -15.82 -7.49
N ALA A 129 -2.85 -14.75 -6.92
CA ALA A 129 -3.90 -14.85 -5.91
C ALA A 129 -5.19 -15.51 -6.44
N VAL A 130 -5.57 -15.24 -7.69
CA VAL A 130 -6.72 -15.91 -8.34
C VAL A 130 -6.44 -17.41 -8.54
N LEU A 131 -5.23 -17.79 -8.94
CA LEU A 131 -4.87 -19.20 -9.13
C LEU A 131 -4.78 -19.97 -7.79
N GLU A 132 -4.28 -19.34 -6.73
CA GLU A 132 -4.25 -19.94 -5.39
C GLU A 132 -5.65 -20.04 -4.76
N GLY A 133 -6.50 -19.03 -4.95
CA GLY A 133 -7.89 -19.06 -4.51
C GLY A 133 -8.74 -20.13 -5.22
N VAL A 134 -8.50 -20.36 -6.51
CA VAL A 134 -9.15 -21.45 -7.28
C VAL A 134 -8.67 -22.83 -6.82
N SER A 135 -7.41 -22.97 -6.39
CA SER A 135 -6.87 -24.25 -5.89
C SER A 135 -7.43 -24.67 -4.52
N GLN A 136 -7.86 -23.72 -3.68
CA GLN A 136 -8.48 -24.02 -2.37
C GLN A 136 -10.01 -24.21 -2.45
N ALA A 137 -10.65 -23.81 -3.55
CA ALA A 137 -12.09 -23.91 -3.76
C ALA A 137 -12.55 -25.17 -4.50
N LEU A 138 -11.69 -26.18 -4.69
CA LEU A 138 -12.07 -27.50 -5.23
C LEU A 138 -12.40 -28.46 -4.08
N PRO A 139 -13.69 -28.64 -3.70
CA PRO A 139 -14.06 -29.73 -2.81
C PRO A 139 -13.81 -31.07 -3.51
N SER A 140 -13.16 -31.97 -2.78
CA SER A 140 -12.90 -33.38 -3.09
C SER A 140 -14.15 -34.13 -3.56
N ALA A 141 -14.53 -33.98 -4.82
CA ALA A 141 -15.55 -34.80 -5.46
C ALA A 141 -14.95 -36.15 -5.91
N LYS A 142 -14.51 -36.96 -4.96
CA LYS A 142 -14.22 -38.40 -5.16
C LYS A 142 -14.44 -39.18 -3.87
N ARG A 143 -15.62 -39.79 -3.76
CA ARG A 143 -15.89 -41.21 -3.41
C ARG A 143 -17.25 -41.36 -2.74
N THR A 144 -18.27 -41.51 -3.57
CA THR A 144 -19.49 -42.28 -3.25
C THR A 144 -19.86 -43.04 -4.51
N ALA A 145 -19.10 -44.10 -4.75
CA ALA A 145 -19.53 -45.22 -5.57
C ALA A 145 -19.19 -46.46 -4.74
N GLU A 146 -20.11 -47.44 -4.75
CA GLU A 146 -20.04 -48.77 -4.13
C GLU A 146 -20.66 -48.90 -2.73
N SER A 147 -21.99 -48.96 -2.69
CA SER A 147 -22.72 -49.95 -1.87
C SER A 147 -24.16 -50.11 -2.37
N GLU A 148 -24.33 -50.72 -3.56
CA GLU A 148 -25.61 -51.30 -3.98
C GLU A 148 -25.36 -52.71 -4.53
N HIS A 149 -25.30 -53.69 -3.62
CA HIS A 149 -25.49 -55.15 -3.78
C HIS A 149 -25.31 -55.69 -2.35
N GLU A 150 -26.20 -56.45 -1.70
CA GLU A 150 -27.16 -57.45 -2.17
C GLU A 150 -28.44 -57.42 -1.31
N VAL A 151 -29.58 -57.61 -1.98
CA VAL A 151 -30.80 -58.16 -1.40
C VAL A 151 -30.89 -59.59 -1.94
N GLY A 152 -31.02 -60.57 -1.05
CA GLY A 152 -31.22 -61.98 -1.37
C GLY A 152 -30.99 -62.87 -0.16
#